data_AF-A0A3M1CIP4-F1
#
_entry.id   AF-A0A3M1CIP4-F1
#
_cell.length_a   1.000
_cell.length_b   1.000
_cell.length_c   1.000
_cell.angle_alpha   90.00
_cell.angle_beta   90.00
_cell.angle_gamma   90.00
#
_symmetry.space_group_name_H-M   'P 1'
#
loop_
_entity.id
_entity.type
_entity.pdbx_description
1 polymer ?
#
loop_
_entity_poly.entity_id
_entity_poly.type
_entity_poly.pdbx_seq_one_letter_code
_entity_poly.pdbx_strand_id
1 'polypeptide(L)' 'MTSLLQILLLVLDIVWFFIIAHVIMSWLISFQVLNLHQQLVAQIWYGLNRLLEPL' A
#
# COMPACT_ATOMS: atom_id res chain seq x y z
N MET A 1 4.95 -26.95 14.37
CA MET A 1 3.95 -26.10 15.04
C MET A 1 4.32 -24.62 15.10
N THR A 2 5.54 -24.21 14.69
CA THR A 2 5.94 -22.80 14.57
C THR A 2 5.71 -22.21 13.18
N SER A 3 5.70 -23.04 12.13
CA SER A 3 5.62 -22.62 10.73
C SER A 3 4.34 -21.85 10.35
N LEU A 4 3.17 -22.29 10.85
CA LEU A 4 1.89 -21.60 10.59
C LEU A 4 1.88 -20.17 11.17
N LEU A 5 2.37 -20.02 12.40
CA LEU A 5 2.47 -18.72 13.07
C LEU A 5 3.46 -17.81 12.33
N GLN A 6 4.58 -18.38 11.88
CA GLN A 6 5.59 -17.68 11.09
C GLN A 6 5.06 -17.18 9.73
N ILE A 7 4.25 -18.00 9.05
CA ILE A 7 3.57 -17.60 7.81
C ILE A 7 2.59 -16.46 8.09
N LEU A 8 1.83 -16.54 9.19
CA LEU A 8 0.89 -15.48 9.56
C LEU A 8 1.61 -14.15 9.84
N LEU A 9 2.73 -14.20 10.56
CA LEU A 9 3.57 -13.02 10.83
C LEU A 9 4.14 -12.43 9.53
N LEU A 10 4.61 -13.28 8.61
CA LEU A 10 5.09 -12.83 7.30
C LEU A 10 4.00 -12.14 6.50
N VAL A 11 2.77 -12.65 6.51
CA VAL A 11 1.63 -11.99 5.87
C VAL A 11 1.34 -10.64 6.55
N LEU A 12 1.41 -10.58 7.88
CA LEU A 12 1.21 -9.34 8.62
C LEU A 12 2.26 -8.28 8.27
N ASP A 13 3.52 -8.68 8.11
CA ASP A 13 4.61 -7.81 7.67
C ASP A 13 4.35 -7.24 6.26
N ILE A 14 3.85 -8.08 5.35
CA ILE A 14 3.48 -7.67 3.99
C ILE A 14 2.32 -6.66 4.03
N VAL A 15 1.29 -6.91 4.84
CA VAL A 15 0.16 -5.98 5.02
C VAL A 15 0.65 -4.63 5.54
N TRP A 16 1.53 -4.63 6.55
CA TRP A 16 2.13 -3.39 7.07
C TRP A 16 2.92 -2.62 6.02
N PHE A 17 3.66 -3.31 5.15
CA PHE A 17 4.36 -2.68 4.04
C PHE A 17 3.41 -1.92 3.11
N PHE A 18 2.27 -2.52 2.73
CA PHE A 18 1.28 -1.87 1.88
C PHE A 18 0.62 -0.66 2.56
N ILE A 19 0.32 -0.75 3.86
CA ILE A 19 -0.23 0.37 4.64
C ILE A 19 0.75 1.55 4.63
N ILE A 20 2.03 1.31 4.92
CA ILE A 20 3.06 2.36 4.94
C ILE A 20 3.22 2.97 3.55
N ALA A 21 3.29 2.16 2.49
CA ALA A 21 3.38 2.64 1.12
C ALA A 21 2.20 3.55 0.75
N HIS A 22 0.99 3.20 1.19
CA HIS A 22 -0.20 4.00 0.95
C HIS A 22 -0.19 5.34 1.70
N VAL A 23 0.21 5.34 2.98
CA VAL A 23 0.35 6.59 3.76
C VAL A 23 1.37 7.53 3.13
N ILE A 24 2.53 7.01 2.72
CA ILE A 24 3.57 7.80 2.04
C ILE A 24 3.03 8.36 0.72
N MET A 25 2.38 7.54 -0.11
CA MET A 25 1.77 8.01 -1.36
C MET A 25 0.73 9.10 -1.12
N SER A 26 -0.10 8.95 -0.08
CA SER A 26 -1.10 9.96 0.32
C SER A 26 -0.45 11.29 0.66
N TRP A 27 0.64 11.28 1.45
CA TRP A 27 1.42 12.49 1.73
C TRP A 27 2.05 13.08 0.47
N LEU A 28 2.66 12.27 -0.39
CA LEU A 28 3.29 12.75 -1.62
C LEU A 28 2.28 13.43 -2.56
N ILE A 29 1.06 12.90 -2.66
CA ILE A 29 -0.03 13.52 -3.44
C ILE A 29 -0.52 14.80 -2.76
N SER A 30 -0.73 14.77 -1.43
CA SER A 30 -1.23 15.92 -0.66
C SER A 30 -0.28 17.12 -0.71
N PHE A 31 1.03 16.86 -0.67
CA PHE A 31 2.08 17.89 -0.85
C PHE A 31 2.37 18.22 -2.32
N GLN A 32 1.57 17.72 -3.26
CA GLN A 32 1.73 17.93 -4.71
C GLN A 32 3.10 17.51 -5.26
N VAL A 33 3.83 16.64 -4.54
CA VAL A 33 5.09 16.05 -5.01
C VAL A 33 4.82 15.07 -6.14
N LEU A 34 3.71 14.32 -6.03
CA LEU A 34 3.22 13.42 -7.07
C LEU A 34 1.91 13.94 -7.65
N ASN A 35 1.81 13.94 -8.98
CA ASN A 35 0.63 14.41 -9.69
C ASN A 35 -0.23 13.22 -10.17
N LEU A 36 -1.45 13.11 -9.63
CA LEU A 36 -2.42 12.08 -10.00
C LEU A 36 -2.91 12.15 -11.45
N HIS A 37 -2.66 13.24 -12.18
CA HIS A 37 -2.97 13.32 -13.61
C HIS A 37 -1.96 12.50 -14.46
N GLN A 38 -0.81 12.16 -13.89
CA GLN A 38 0.16 11.28 -14.54
C GLN A 38 -0.33 9.83 -14.45
N GLN A 39 -0.48 9.18 -15.61
CA GLN A 39 -1.08 7.85 -15.71
C GLN A 39 -0.37 6.80 -14.83
N LEU A 40 0.95 6.87 -14.71
CA LEU A 40 1.73 5.95 -13.87
C LEU A 40 1.44 6.13 -12.37
N VAL A 41 1.45 7.38 -11.90
CA VAL A 41 1.14 7.70 -10.49
C VAL A 41 -0.30 7.30 -10.17
N ALA A 42 -1.24 7.61 -11.07
CA ALA A 42 -2.63 7.22 -10.94
C ALA A 42 -2.78 5.71 -10.85
N GLN A 43 -2.15 4.94 -11.74
CA GLN A 43 -2.23 3.48 -11.73
C GLN A 43 -1.71 2.87 -10.43
N ILE A 44 -0.58 3.37 -9.92
CA ILE A 44 -0.02 2.91 -8.63
C ILE A 44 -0.97 3.27 -7.49
N TRP A 45 -1.50 4.50 -7.48
CA TRP A 45 -2.43 4.96 -6.46
C TRP A 45 -3.74 4.17 -6.44
N TYR A 46 -4.33 3.91 -7.61
CA TYR A 46 -5.52 3.07 -7.75
C TYR A 46 -5.23 1.62 -7.38
N GLY A 47 -4.08 1.07 -7.78
CA GLY A 47 -3.66 -0.28 -7.40
C GLY A 47 -3.51 -0.44 -5.89
N LEU A 48 -2.82 0.49 -5.23
CA LEU A 48 -2.67 0.50 -3.77
C LEU A 48 -4.00 0.67 -3.05
N ASN A 49 -4.88 1.57 -3.52
CA ASN A 49 -6.22 1.73 -2.94
C ASN A 49 -7.02 0.43 -3.03
N ARG A 50 -7.02 -0.23 -4.20
CA ARG A 50 -7.79 -1.45 -4.41
C ARG A 50 -7.28 -2.65 -3.62
N LEU A 51 -5.99 -2.66 -3.27
CA LEU A 51 -5.39 -3.66 -2.40
C LEU A 51 -5.73 -3.42 -0.91
N LEU A 52 -6.10 -2.19 -0.55
CA LEU A 52 -6.43 -1.77 0.81
C LEU A 52 -7.92 -1.52 1.04
N GLU A 53 -8.74 -1.56 -0.02
CA GLU A 53 -10.20 -1.55 0.08
C GLU A 53 -10.63 -2.76 0.91
N PRO A 54 -11.36 -2.55 2.03
CA PRO A 54 -11.91 -3.65 2.79
C PRO A 54 -12.93 -4.39 1.92
N LEU A 55 -12.67 -5.69 1.69
CA LEU A 55 -13.65 -6.61 1.08
C LEU A 55 -14.88 -6.79 2.00
#